data_AF-G3B8A4-F1
#
_entry.id   AF-G3B8A4-F1
#
_cell.length_a   1.000
_cell.length_b   1.000
_cell.length_c   1.000
_cell.angle_alpha   90.00
_cell.angle_beta   90.00
_cell.angle_gamma   90.00
#
_symmetry.space_group_name_H-M   'P 1'
#
loop_
_entity.id
_entity.type
_entity.pdbx_description
1 polymer ?
#
loop_
_entity_poly.entity_id
_entity_poly.type
_entity_poly.pdbx_seq_one_letter_code
_entity_poly.pdbx_strand_id
1 'polypeptide(L)'
;MVSCKTNSTLSMSLTGGILRDSSNRIGTMVSNRQFQFDGPTPQFGAVYANGWAADPDGYLVLGSQRVFYQCASGEFYNLYDQQIDTQCSPVNLRVVGLVEC
;
A
#
# COMPACT_ATOMS: atom_id res chain seq x y z
N MET A 1 10.65 13.13 -6.98
CA MET A 1 10.61 13.52 -5.55
C MET A 1 11.30 12.42 -4.75
N VAL A 2 12.13 12.79 -3.77
CA VAL A 2 12.86 11.83 -2.93
C VAL A 2 12.61 12.10 -1.45
N SER A 3 12.71 11.07 -0.62
CA SER A 3 12.67 11.14 0.85
C SER A 3 13.87 10.43 1.43
N CYS A 4 14.43 10.96 2.53
CA CYS A 4 15.45 10.27 3.31
C CYS A 4 14.84 9.00 3.91
N LYS A 5 15.53 7.88 3.72
CA LYS A 5 15.14 6.60 4.30
C LYS A 5 15.47 6.59 5.79
N THR A 6 14.51 6.17 6.60
CA THR A 6 14.69 5.89 8.03
C THR A 6 14.34 4.44 8.33
N ASN A 7 14.70 3.95 9.51
CA ASN A 7 14.33 2.59 9.95
C ASN A 7 12.80 2.37 10.03
N SER A 8 12.01 3.44 10.14
CA SER A 8 10.54 3.39 10.14
C SER A 8 9.92 3.63 8.76
N THR A 9 10.73 3.91 7.74
CA THR A 9 10.22 4.17 6.39
C THR A 9 9.81 2.86 5.72
N LEU A 10 8.54 2.76 5.35
CA LEU A 10 8.05 1.66 4.52
C LEU A 10 8.71 1.72 3.14
N SER A 11 9.70 0.86 2.94
CA SER A 11 10.42 0.73 1.67
C SER A 11 9.77 -0.36 0.82
N MET A 12 9.45 -0.03 -0.42
CA MET A 12 8.76 -0.94 -1.34
C MET A 12 9.37 -0.89 -2.74
N SER A 13 9.20 -1.98 -3.48
CA SER A 13 9.47 -2.08 -4.90
C SER A 13 8.19 -2.41 -5.66
N LEU A 14 8.03 -1.85 -6.85
CA LEU A 14 6.91 -2.10 -7.73
C LEU A 14 7.43 -2.63 -9.07
N THR A 15 7.18 -3.92 -9.33
CA THR A 15 7.68 -4.59 -10.54
C THR A 15 6.59 -5.48 -11.12
N GLY A 16 6.27 -5.30 -12.41
CA GLY A 16 5.26 -6.12 -13.09
C GLY A 16 3.87 -6.07 -12.45
N GLY A 17 3.53 -4.95 -11.80
CA GLY A 17 2.28 -4.73 -11.08
C GLY A 17 2.21 -5.33 -9.67
N ILE A 18 3.31 -5.90 -9.19
CA ILE A 18 3.41 -6.50 -7.85
C ILE A 18 4.19 -5.55 -6.94
N LEU A 19 3.59 -5.20 -5.80
CA LEU A 19 4.26 -4.48 -4.71
C LEU A 19 4.96 -5.45 -3.78
N ARG A 20 6.22 -5.19 -3.45
CA ARG A 20 6.98 -5.94 -2.45
C ARG A 20 7.63 -5.01 -1.45
N ASP A 21 7.54 -5.32 -0.17
CA ASP A 21 8.29 -4.58 0.86
C ASP A 21 9.76 -5.03 0.96
N SER A 22 10.52 -4.41 1.86
CA SER A 22 11.93 -4.75 2.12
C SER A 22 12.14 -6.16 2.67
N SER A 23 11.11 -6.79 3.25
CA SER A 23 11.13 -8.19 3.69
C SER A 23 10.62 -9.16 2.62
N ASN A 24 10.48 -8.70 1.37
CA ASN A 24 9.98 -9.47 0.23
C ASN A 24 8.54 -10.01 0.41
N ARG A 25 7.76 -9.40 1.30
CA ARG A 25 6.33 -9.67 1.45
C ARG A 25 5.57 -8.93 0.35
N ILE A 26 4.51 -9.55 -0.14
CA ILE A 26 3.69 -9.03 -1.23
C ILE A 26 2.61 -8.12 -0.64
N GLY A 27 2.51 -6.91 -1.18
CA GLY A 27 1.42 -5.99 -0.87
C GLY A 27 0.12 -6.48 -1.50
N THR A 28 -0.84 -6.85 -0.68
CA THR A 28 -2.14 -7.38 -1.11
C THR A 28 -3.29 -6.62 -0.49
N MET A 29 -4.43 -6.63 -1.18
CA MET A 29 -5.72 -6.32 -0.56
C MET A 29 -6.36 -7.65 -0.13
N VAL A 30 -6.61 -7.82 1.16
CA VAL A 30 -7.17 -9.06 1.71
C VAL A 30 -8.71 -8.99 1.76
N SER A 31 -9.37 -10.09 2.12
CA SER A 31 -10.84 -10.22 2.05
C SER A 31 -11.61 -9.20 2.90
N ASN A 32 -11.02 -8.73 3.99
CA ASN A 32 -11.58 -7.66 4.83
C ASN A 32 -11.30 -6.24 4.28
N ARG A 33 -10.81 -6.14 3.03
CA ARG A 33 -10.50 -4.89 2.31
C ARG A 33 -9.24 -4.17 2.76
N GLN A 34 -8.49 -4.73 3.71
CA GLN A 34 -7.28 -4.11 4.24
C GLN A 34 -6.09 -4.32 3.30
N PHE A 35 -5.28 -3.28 3.16
CA PHE A 35 -3.97 -3.34 2.53
C PHE A 35 -2.95 -3.91 3.52
N GLN A 36 -2.40 -5.07 3.21
CA GLN A 36 -1.45 -5.78 4.06
C GLN A 36 -0.26 -6.30 3.27
N PHE A 37 0.85 -6.53 3.96
CA PHE A 37 2.03 -7.18 3.40
C PHE A 37 2.14 -8.59 3.96
N ASP A 38 1.81 -9.57 3.12
CA ASP A 38 1.85 -10.99 3.44
C ASP A 38 2.85 -11.69 2.53
N GLY A 39 3.55 -12.68 3.04
CA GLY A 39 4.60 -13.29 2.23
C GLY A 39 5.37 -14.39 2.92
N PRO A 40 6.05 -15.24 2.14
CA PRO A 40 6.49 -15.01 0.75
C PRO A 40 5.43 -15.22 -0.35
N THR A 41 4.29 -15.83 -0.01
CA THR A 41 3.10 -15.95 -0.86
C THR A 41 1.97 -15.06 -0.34
N PRO A 42 1.05 -14.60 -1.19
CA PRO A 42 -0.16 -13.91 -0.74
C PRO A 42 -0.91 -14.74 0.29
N GLN A 43 -1.58 -14.08 1.24
CA GLN A 43 -2.48 -14.77 2.16
C GLN A 43 -3.61 -15.46 1.38
N PHE A 44 -4.06 -16.62 1.86
CA PHE A 44 -5.25 -17.26 1.33
C PHE A 44 -6.45 -16.30 1.45
N GLY A 45 -7.14 -16.04 0.34
CA GLY A 45 -8.24 -15.08 0.29
C GLY A 45 -7.83 -13.63 0.00
N ALA A 46 -6.58 -13.38 -0.41
CA ALA A 46 -6.19 -12.12 -1.00
C ALA A 46 -7.03 -11.84 -2.28
N VAL A 47 -7.70 -10.69 -2.29
CA VAL A 47 -8.55 -10.24 -3.41
C VAL A 47 -7.67 -9.70 -4.53
N TYR A 48 -6.64 -8.92 -4.18
CA TYR A 48 -5.69 -8.37 -5.13
C TYR A 48 -4.26 -8.58 -4.65
N ALA A 49 -3.43 -9.22 -5.47
CA ALA A 49 -1.99 -9.38 -5.24
C ALA A 49 -1.13 -8.81 -6.40
N ASN A 50 -1.80 -8.26 -7.42
CA ASN A 50 -1.21 -7.63 -8.61
C ASN A 50 -2.19 -6.52 -9.08
N GLY A 51 -1.80 -5.73 -10.07
CA GLY A 51 -2.56 -4.61 -10.61
C GLY A 51 -2.15 -3.26 -10.01
N TRP A 52 -1.08 -3.24 -9.21
CA TRP A 52 -0.53 -2.02 -8.66
C TRP A 52 0.21 -1.22 -9.75
N ALA A 53 0.08 0.09 -9.74
CA ALA A 53 0.86 0.99 -10.59
C ALA A 53 1.14 2.30 -9.85
N ALA A 54 2.07 3.09 -10.37
CA ALA A 54 2.17 4.51 -10.03
C ALA A 54 1.63 5.30 -11.24
N ASP A 55 0.70 6.21 -10.99
CA ASP A 55 0.16 7.08 -12.04
C ASP A 55 1.14 8.22 -12.42
N PRO A 56 0.87 8.99 -13.48
CA PRO A 56 1.78 10.07 -13.92
C PRO A 56 2.05 11.15 -12.88
N ASP A 57 1.18 11.31 -11.87
CA ASP A 57 1.35 12.28 -10.79
C ASP A 57 2.17 11.70 -9.61
N GLY A 58 2.54 10.41 -9.69
CA GLY A 58 3.29 9.69 -8.68
C GLY A 58 2.45 9.17 -7.53
N TYR A 59 1.16 8.92 -7.74
CA TYR A 59 0.31 8.25 -6.75
C TYR A 59 0.20 6.76 -7.04
N LEU A 60 0.21 5.96 -5.98
CA LEU A 60 -0.05 4.54 -6.06
C LEU A 60 -1.51 4.33 -6.45
N VAL A 61 -1.75 3.43 -7.39
CA VAL A 61 -3.07 3.04 -7.86
C VAL A 61 -3.18 1.52 -7.91
N LEU A 62 -4.40 1.01 -7.77
CA LEU A 62 -4.74 -0.39 -7.98
C LEU A 62 -5.78 -0.46 -9.11
N GLY A 63 -5.37 -0.92 -10.30
CA GLY A 63 -6.18 -0.78 -11.50
C GLY A 63 -6.50 0.70 -11.79
N SER A 64 -7.77 1.07 -11.83
CA SER A 64 -8.22 2.47 -11.99
C SER A 64 -8.44 3.22 -10.67
N GLN A 65 -8.25 2.55 -9.52
CA GLN A 65 -8.49 3.13 -8.21
C GLN A 65 -7.25 3.88 -7.69
N ARG A 66 -7.42 5.17 -7.38
CA ARG A 66 -6.38 6.03 -6.77
C ARG A 66 -6.65 6.37 -5.30
N VAL A 67 -7.94 6.41 -4.92
CA VAL A 67 -8.36 6.73 -3.57
C VAL A 67 -8.40 5.45 -2.74
N PHE A 68 -7.74 5.51 -1.58
CA PHE A 68 -7.79 4.52 -0.52
C PHE A 68 -8.44 5.14 0.72
N TYR A 69 -8.62 4.36 1.77
CA TYR A 69 -9.20 4.83 3.03
C TYR A 69 -8.28 4.48 4.18
N GLN A 70 -7.99 5.45 5.05
CA GLN A 70 -7.27 5.23 6.30
C GLN A 70 -8.25 5.25 7.47
N CYS A 71 -8.15 4.26 8.36
CA CYS A 71 -8.96 4.18 9.57
C CYS A 71 -8.04 4.06 10.79
N ALA A 72 -8.30 4.86 11.82
CA ALA A 72 -7.55 4.79 13.07
C ALA A 72 -7.74 3.43 13.76
N SER A 73 -6.67 2.87 14.29
CA SER A 73 -6.62 1.58 14.98
C SER A 73 -5.66 1.67 16.16
N GLY A 74 -6.04 2.43 17.19
CA GLY A 74 -5.15 2.81 18.29
C GLY A 74 -4.16 3.88 17.85
N GLU A 75 -2.87 3.61 17.99
CA GLU A 75 -1.78 4.57 17.68
C GLU A 75 -1.37 4.60 16.20
N PHE A 76 -2.02 3.80 15.35
CA PHE A 76 -1.69 3.69 13.92
C PHE A 76 -2.93 3.67 13.05
N TYR A 77 -2.72 3.82 11.73
CA TYR A 77 -3.78 3.78 10.74
C TYR A 77 -3.65 2.52 9.88
N ASN A 78 -4.78 1.85 9.67
CA ASN A 78 -4.90 0.79 8.67
C ASN A 78 -5.40 1.39 7.36
N LEU A 79 -4.91 0.87 6.23
CA LEU A 79 -5.31 1.28 4.89
C LEU A 79 -6.26 0.26 4.28
N TYR A 80 -7.23 0.73 3.52
CA TYR A 80 -8.27 -0.07 2.88
C TYR A 80 -8.54 0.41 1.46
N ASP A 81 -9.00 -0.48 0.58
CA ASP A 81 -9.42 -0.13 -0.77
C ASP A 81 -10.84 0.47 -0.84
N GLN A 82 -11.61 0.42 0.25
CA GLN A 82 -12.92 1.06 0.35
C GLN A 82 -13.20 1.54 1.77
N GLN A 83 -14.22 2.39 1.93
CA GLN A 83 -14.67 2.83 3.24
C GLN A 83 -15.33 1.67 3.98
N ILE A 84 -14.71 1.20 5.07
CA ILE A 84 -15.26 0.13 5.91
C ILE A 84 -15.97 0.65 7.17
N ASP A 85 -15.71 1.89 7.54
CA ASP A 85 -16.28 2.54 8.72
C ASP A 85 -16.37 4.08 8.49
N THR A 86 -17.28 4.71 9.21
CA THR A 86 -17.51 6.16 9.24
C THR A 86 -16.31 6.96 9.74
N GLN A 87 -15.49 6.39 10.62
CA GLN A 87 -14.24 7.02 11.09
C GLN A 87 -13.13 7.05 10.03
N CYS A 88 -13.28 6.31 8.93
CA CYS A 88 -12.27 6.22 7.88
C CYS A 88 -12.31 7.46 6.98
N SER A 89 -11.14 7.98 6.64
CA SER A 89 -10.98 9.13 5.75
C SER A 89 -10.32 8.74 4.43
N PRO A 90 -10.70 9.34 3.29
CA PRO A 90 -10.05 9.09 2.01
C PRO A 90 -8.60 9.58 2.01
N VAL A 91 -7.71 8.82 1.38
CA VAL A 91 -6.28 9.13 1.27
C VAL A 91 -5.75 8.72 -0.09
N ASN A 92 -4.83 9.52 -0.63
CA ASN A 92 -4.03 9.14 -1.80
C ASN A 92 -2.62 8.81 -1.34
N LEU A 93 -2.07 7.68 -1.78
CA LEU A 93 -0.74 7.23 -1.40
C LEU A 93 0.26 7.73 -2.44
N ARG A 94 1.22 8.55 -2.02
CA ARG A 94 2.24 9.08 -2.94
C ARG A 94 3.50 8.23 -2.90
N VAL A 95 3.97 7.82 -4.08
CA VAL A 95 5.23 7.09 -4.24
C VAL A 95 6.37 8.10 -4.38
N VAL A 96 7.40 7.94 -3.55
CA VAL A 96 8.61 8.76 -3.58
C VAL A 96 9.84 7.86 -3.65
N GLY A 97 10.90 8.31 -4.32
CA GLY A 97 12.18 7.61 -4.28
C GLY A 97 12.80 7.70 -2.89
N LEU A 98 13.36 6.61 -2.38
CA LEU A 98 14.08 6.62 -1.11
C LEU A 98 15.58 6.78 -1.36
N VAL A 99 16.22 7.69 -0.64
CA VAL A 99 17.66 7.92 -0.69
C VAL A 99 18.25 7.74 0.70
N GLU A 100 19.48 7.24 0.76
CA GLU A 100 20.28 7.27 1.98
C GLU A 100 20.73 8.72 2.20
N CYS A 101 20.48 9.20 3.42
CA CYS A 101 20.94 10.46 3.98
C CYS A 101 21.69 10.08 5.27
#